data_AF-A0A524J471-F1
#
_entry.id   AF-A0A524J471-F1
#
_cell.length_a   1.000
_cell.length_b   1.000
_cell.length_c   1.000
_cell.angle_alpha   90.00
_cell.angle_beta   90.00
_cell.angle_gamma   90.00
#
_symmetry.space_group_name_H-M   'P 1'
#
loop_
_entity.id
_entity.type
_entity.pdbx_description
1 polymer ?
#
loop_
_entity_poly.entity_id
_entity_poly.type
_entity_poly.pdbx_seq_one_letter_code
_entity_poly.pdbx_strand_id
1 'polypeptide(L)'
;MTRATNRERPRRSTRLILTGSTATLLIALIGGAVSAHGPDPTTSGGSFGQNQELGFRWRSGSEPSGPIKSAIKSAAADVATTRASRAATFTYDAGGDNLIGYGAGATCGVNGLACYTRSAPNGFSMWLREQGHVFDWGTLKWCQTYASPPRGCYDAETIALDEFGHVEGLDHHLNFADGSDYDEAVVQTFSRTKPSAGWNMHTFGVCDVATLQRQYDMATWTARYSTCLDLSTVFTLSASPATVLIGGSTTLSATLRVTDLDSYVRLGGNPISGRTVTLKRRTPGTSTWTTVGPMLTGSSAGTYVMTQELSSDQEYRATFNSTSKEGLRSSDSPVVRVSVIACHAIGPVNGTDAVCI
;
A
#
# COMPACT_ATOMS: atom_id res chain seq x y z
N MET A 1 -37.68 83.72 21.39
CA MET A 1 -36.59 83.96 22.37
C MET A 1 -35.75 82.69 22.46
N THR A 2 -34.43 82.57 22.44
CA THR A 2 -33.25 83.44 22.18
C THR A 2 -32.04 82.46 22.16
N ARG A 3 -30.99 82.49 21.32
CA ARG A 3 -30.32 83.50 20.47
C ARG A 3 -29.78 82.83 19.18
N ALA A 4 -29.00 83.53 18.36
CA ALA A 4 -28.15 82.96 17.30
C ALA A 4 -26.65 83.05 17.64
N THR A 5 -25.81 82.18 17.06
CA THR A 5 -24.42 82.50 16.64
C THR A 5 -23.91 81.51 15.57
N ASN A 6 -23.46 82.04 14.44
CA ASN A 6 -22.60 81.33 13.48
C ASN A 6 -21.17 81.18 14.02
N ARG A 7 -20.43 80.16 13.57
CA ARG A 7 -18.96 80.21 13.51
C ARG A 7 -18.41 79.39 12.35
N GLU A 8 -17.29 79.83 11.79
CA GLU A 8 -16.82 79.44 10.47
C GLU A 8 -15.87 78.22 10.44
N ARG A 9 -15.70 77.74 9.20
CA ARG A 9 -14.81 76.69 8.66
C ARG A 9 -13.40 76.60 9.30
N PRO A 10 -12.73 75.45 9.14
CA PRO A 10 -11.81 75.34 7.98
C PRO A 10 -11.94 74.04 7.16
N ARG A 11 -11.55 74.14 5.88
CA ARG A 11 -11.43 73.00 4.95
C ARG A 11 -10.30 72.05 5.40
N ARG A 12 -10.52 70.74 5.30
CA ARG A 12 -9.44 69.76 5.07
C ARG A 12 -9.73 68.96 3.82
N SER A 13 -8.77 68.99 2.89
CA SER A 13 -8.79 68.24 1.65
C SER A 13 -8.37 66.80 1.91
N THR A 14 -9.19 65.82 1.53
CA THR A 14 -8.81 64.41 1.55
C THR A 14 -8.95 63.86 0.14
N ARG A 15 -7.82 63.59 -0.52
CA ARG A 15 -7.80 62.83 -1.78
C ARG A 15 -8.16 61.39 -1.45
N LEU A 16 -9.27 60.87 -1.97
CA LEU A 16 -9.44 59.42 -2.06
C LEU A 16 -8.45 58.90 -3.11
N ILE A 17 -7.51 58.07 -2.68
CA ILE A 17 -6.75 57.21 -3.58
C ILE A 17 -7.49 55.87 -3.65
N LEU A 18 -7.97 55.52 -4.83
CA LEU A 18 -8.65 54.25 -5.08
C LEU A 18 -7.60 53.14 -5.16
N THR A 19 -7.36 52.42 -4.06
CA THR A 19 -6.61 51.15 -4.10
C THR A 19 -7.49 50.05 -4.69
N GLY A 20 -7.32 49.77 -5.98
CA GLY A 20 -7.97 48.65 -6.64
C GLY A 20 -7.38 47.31 -6.17
N SER A 21 -8.02 46.67 -5.20
CA SER A 21 -7.70 45.30 -4.81
C SER A 21 -8.27 44.31 -5.83
N THR A 22 -7.45 43.88 -6.78
CA THR A 22 -7.75 42.70 -7.61
C THR A 22 -7.76 41.46 -6.72
N ALA A 23 -8.95 41.05 -6.28
CA ALA A 23 -9.17 39.79 -5.60
C ALA A 23 -9.02 38.63 -6.59
N THR A 24 -7.83 38.01 -6.62
CA THR A 24 -7.59 36.80 -7.39
C THR A 24 -8.43 35.67 -6.79
N LEU A 25 -9.56 35.36 -7.42
CA LEU A 25 -10.43 34.27 -7.01
C LEU A 25 -9.71 32.93 -7.26
N LEU A 26 -9.06 32.37 -6.22
CA LEU A 26 -8.61 30.99 -6.25
C LEU A 26 -9.83 30.08 -6.34
N ILE A 27 -10.18 29.67 -7.57
CA ILE A 27 -11.01 28.50 -7.78
C ILE A 27 -10.14 27.30 -7.40
N ALA A 28 -10.18 26.95 -6.12
CA ALA A 28 -9.71 25.66 -5.65
C ALA A 28 -10.59 24.60 -6.33
N LEU A 29 -10.06 23.96 -7.37
CA LEU A 29 -10.56 22.69 -7.86
C LEU A 29 -10.35 21.67 -6.73
N ILE A 30 -11.31 21.65 -5.80
CA ILE A 30 -11.53 20.50 -4.92
C ILE A 30 -12.04 19.39 -5.83
N GLY A 31 -11.12 18.76 -6.56
CA GLY A 31 -11.36 17.43 -7.08
C GLY A 31 -11.71 16.59 -5.86
N GLY A 32 -12.98 16.21 -5.75
CA GLY A 32 -13.44 15.40 -4.65
C GLY A 32 -12.53 14.19 -4.57
N ALA A 33 -11.89 13.97 -3.42
CA ALA A 33 -11.15 12.75 -3.18
C ALA A 33 -12.17 11.62 -3.37
N VAL A 34 -12.03 10.89 -4.48
CA VAL A 34 -12.68 9.59 -4.61
C VAL A 34 -12.12 8.80 -3.44
N SER A 35 -12.96 8.54 -2.43
CA SER A 35 -12.50 7.85 -1.24
C SER A 35 -11.99 6.51 -1.71
N ALA A 36 -10.67 6.30 -1.62
CA ALA A 36 -10.12 4.98 -1.82
C ALA A 36 -10.89 4.04 -0.89
N HIS A 37 -11.37 2.93 -1.43
CA HIS A 37 -12.07 1.93 -0.65
C HIS A 37 -11.08 1.49 0.44
N GLY A 38 -11.53 1.53 1.69
CA GLY A 38 -10.65 1.28 2.83
C GLY A 38 -10.20 -0.19 2.86
N PRO A 39 -9.16 -0.52 3.65
CA PRO A 39 -8.84 -1.91 3.92
C PRO A 39 -10.05 -2.63 4.53
N ASP A 40 -10.22 -3.91 4.17
CA ASP A 40 -11.35 -4.71 4.66
C ASP A 40 -11.36 -4.87 6.18
N PRO A 41 -12.53 -5.07 6.81
CA PRO A 41 -12.60 -5.21 8.25
C PRO A 41 -11.83 -6.45 8.71
N THR A 42 -11.38 -6.46 9.96
CA THR A 42 -10.68 -7.60 10.56
C THR A 42 -11.56 -8.34 11.55
N THR A 43 -11.55 -9.67 11.49
CA THR A 43 -12.17 -10.51 12.52
C THR A 43 -11.40 -10.41 13.84
N SER A 44 -12.09 -10.68 14.95
CA SER A 44 -11.47 -10.69 16.28
C SER A 44 -10.59 -11.95 16.50
N GLY A 45 -9.80 -11.97 17.57
CA GLY A 45 -8.98 -13.14 17.94
C GLY A 45 -7.50 -13.09 17.56
N GLY A 46 -6.95 -11.91 17.23
CA GLY A 46 -5.50 -11.69 17.09
C GLY A 46 -4.94 -11.90 15.68
N SER A 47 -3.63 -12.13 15.56
CA SER A 47 -2.94 -12.45 14.31
C SER A 47 -2.10 -13.72 14.49
N PHE A 48 -1.85 -14.43 13.38
CA PHE A 48 -0.76 -15.40 13.34
C PHE A 48 0.60 -14.68 13.40
N GLY A 49 1.70 -15.44 13.47
CA GLY A 49 3.05 -14.92 13.32
C GLY A 49 3.34 -14.47 11.88
N GLN A 50 4.21 -13.49 11.70
CA GLN A 50 4.68 -13.11 10.36
C GLN A 50 5.42 -14.27 9.70
N ASN A 51 5.00 -14.64 8.47
CA ASN A 51 5.48 -15.80 7.73
C ASN A 51 5.34 -17.12 8.51
N GLN A 52 4.35 -17.24 9.40
CA GLN A 52 4.06 -18.52 10.06
C GLN A 52 3.58 -19.53 9.01
N GLU A 53 4.17 -20.71 9.00
CA GLU A 53 3.69 -21.83 8.19
C GLU A 53 2.62 -22.60 8.98
N LEU A 54 1.48 -22.85 8.35
CA LEU A 54 0.34 -23.55 8.93
C LEU A 54 0.05 -24.82 8.12
N GLY A 55 0.71 -25.90 8.52
CA GLY A 55 0.51 -27.24 7.96
C GLY A 55 -0.90 -27.76 8.27
N PHE A 56 -1.63 -28.21 7.26
CA PHE A 56 -2.97 -28.77 7.39
C PHE A 56 -3.11 -30.17 6.79
N ARG A 57 -3.95 -30.99 7.40
CA ARG A 57 -4.32 -32.32 6.91
C ARG A 57 -5.82 -32.50 6.79
N TRP A 58 -6.21 -33.56 6.09
CA TRP A 58 -7.60 -33.96 6.01
C TRP A 58 -8.08 -34.58 7.33
N ARG A 59 -9.28 -34.22 7.76
CA ARG A 59 -9.93 -34.81 8.92
C ARG A 59 -10.30 -36.26 8.62
N SER A 60 -9.83 -37.20 9.42
CA SER A 60 -10.18 -38.62 9.30
C SER A 60 -11.70 -38.81 9.40
N GLY A 61 -12.27 -39.64 8.52
CA GLY A 61 -13.72 -39.86 8.40
C GLY A 61 -14.50 -38.70 7.75
N SER A 62 -13.84 -37.61 7.35
CA SER A 62 -14.44 -36.46 6.65
C SER A 62 -13.45 -35.89 5.63
N GLU A 63 -12.82 -36.79 4.88
CA GLU A 63 -11.79 -36.46 3.91
C GLU A 63 -12.43 -36.02 2.58
N PRO A 64 -11.98 -34.91 1.94
CA PRO A 64 -12.58 -34.46 0.69
C PRO A 64 -12.34 -35.41 -0.48
N SER A 65 -13.21 -35.37 -1.49
CA SER A 65 -12.99 -36.08 -2.75
C SER A 65 -11.75 -35.52 -3.49
N GLY A 66 -11.16 -36.31 -4.38
CA GLY A 66 -9.95 -35.93 -5.12
C GLY A 66 -9.99 -34.51 -5.73
N PRO A 67 -11.04 -34.13 -6.48
CA PRO A 67 -11.16 -32.77 -7.04
C PRO A 67 -11.26 -31.65 -5.98
N ILE A 68 -11.95 -31.90 -4.85
CA ILE A 68 -12.07 -30.92 -3.77
C ILE A 68 -10.75 -30.79 -3.00
N LYS A 69 -10.00 -31.87 -2.80
CA LYS A 69 -8.62 -31.82 -2.27
C LYS A 69 -7.70 -30.96 -3.13
N SER A 70 -7.83 -31.04 -4.46
CA SER A 70 -7.06 -30.19 -5.38
C SER A 70 -7.45 -28.72 -5.21
N ALA A 71 -8.76 -28.41 -5.24
CA ALA A 71 -9.26 -27.04 -5.07
C ALA A 71 -8.79 -26.37 -3.77
N ILE A 72 -8.88 -27.06 -2.63
CA ILE A 72 -8.40 -26.54 -1.34
C ILE A 72 -6.88 -26.30 -1.35
N LYS A 73 -6.10 -27.13 -2.05
CA LYS A 73 -4.64 -26.93 -2.19
C LYS A 73 -4.28 -25.78 -3.13
N SER A 74 -5.04 -25.58 -4.21
CA SER A 74 -4.89 -24.40 -5.06
C SER A 74 -5.18 -23.13 -4.26
N ALA A 75 -6.30 -23.07 -3.54
CA ALA A 75 -6.65 -21.94 -2.69
C ALA A 75 -5.55 -21.59 -1.65
N ALA A 76 -4.95 -22.62 -1.04
CA ALA A 76 -3.80 -22.45 -0.15
C ALA A 76 -2.56 -21.86 -0.85
N ALA A 77 -2.34 -22.20 -2.13
CA ALA A 77 -1.29 -21.61 -2.96
C ALA A 77 -1.66 -20.20 -3.46
N ASP A 78 -2.95 -19.92 -3.68
CA ASP A 78 -3.46 -18.59 -4.05
C ASP A 78 -3.24 -17.61 -2.91
N VAL A 79 -3.53 -17.99 -1.65
CA VAL A 79 -3.12 -17.24 -0.45
C VAL A 79 -1.63 -16.92 -0.52
N ALA A 80 -0.79 -17.95 -0.70
CA ALA A 80 0.66 -17.79 -0.67
C ALA A 80 1.16 -16.84 -1.75
N THR A 81 0.55 -16.82 -2.94
CA THR A 81 0.97 -15.99 -4.07
C THR A 81 0.37 -14.58 -4.07
N THR A 82 -0.82 -14.38 -3.47
CA THR A 82 -1.60 -13.14 -3.67
C THR A 82 -1.66 -12.23 -2.45
N ARG A 83 -1.42 -12.75 -1.23
CA ARG A 83 -1.49 -11.98 0.04
C ARG A 83 -0.59 -10.73 0.13
N ALA A 84 0.44 -10.63 -0.71
CA ALA A 84 1.43 -9.54 -0.83
C ALA A 84 1.95 -8.93 0.49
N SER A 85 1.96 -9.75 1.55
CA SER A 85 2.25 -9.42 2.94
C SER A 85 2.99 -10.60 3.59
N ARG A 86 3.36 -10.48 4.86
CA ARG A 86 3.87 -11.60 5.68
C ARG A 86 2.76 -12.33 6.43
N ALA A 87 1.53 -12.31 5.90
CA ALA A 87 0.47 -13.22 6.33
C ALA A 87 0.96 -14.67 6.33
N ALA A 88 0.30 -15.55 7.08
CA ALA A 88 0.71 -16.95 7.17
C ALA A 88 0.55 -17.67 5.83
N THR A 89 1.10 -18.87 5.73
CA THR A 89 1.00 -19.74 4.55
C THR A 89 0.39 -21.07 4.93
N PHE A 90 -0.51 -21.56 4.08
CA PHE A 90 -1.18 -22.84 4.27
C PHE A 90 -0.55 -23.89 3.37
N THR A 91 -0.14 -25.01 3.95
CA THR A 91 0.49 -26.11 3.20
C THR A 91 -0.17 -27.42 3.57
N TYR A 92 -0.53 -28.23 2.58
CA TYR A 92 -0.97 -29.59 2.87
C TYR A 92 0.21 -30.44 3.37
N ASP A 93 0.10 -30.92 4.60
CA ASP A 93 1.01 -31.90 5.20
C ASP A 93 0.17 -32.98 5.87
N ALA A 94 0.45 -34.26 5.59
CA ALA A 94 -0.25 -35.38 6.23
C ALA A 94 -0.06 -35.42 7.76
N GLY A 95 1.04 -34.84 8.27
CA GLY A 95 1.32 -34.67 9.70
C GLY A 95 0.75 -33.39 10.32
N GLY A 96 0.16 -32.48 9.53
CA GLY A 96 -0.22 -31.14 9.99
C GLY A 96 -1.24 -31.12 11.13
N ASP A 97 -1.10 -30.17 12.05
CA ASP A 97 -1.99 -30.03 13.22
C ASP A 97 -3.38 -29.48 12.85
N ASN A 98 -3.45 -28.64 11.81
CA ASN A 98 -4.69 -28.01 11.40
C ASN A 98 -5.56 -28.98 10.58
N LEU A 99 -6.87 -28.98 10.84
CA LEU A 99 -7.79 -29.98 10.28
C LEU A 99 -8.78 -29.37 9.29
N ILE A 100 -8.74 -29.84 8.04
CA ILE A 100 -9.75 -29.50 7.02
C ILE A 100 -10.66 -30.71 6.78
N GLY A 101 -11.96 -30.52 6.98
CA GLY A 101 -13.00 -31.53 6.78
C GLY A 101 -13.91 -31.23 5.59
N TYR A 102 -14.54 -32.28 5.07
CA TYR A 102 -15.58 -32.21 4.04
C TYR A 102 -16.68 -33.23 4.37
N GLY A 103 -17.93 -32.78 4.44
CA GLY A 103 -19.08 -33.67 4.68
C GLY A 103 -20.13 -33.11 5.64
N ALA A 104 -21.17 -33.93 5.89
CA ALA A 104 -22.33 -33.54 6.71
C ALA A 104 -22.00 -33.26 8.19
N GLY A 105 -20.78 -33.57 8.63
CA GLY A 105 -20.23 -33.16 9.93
C GLY A 105 -19.81 -31.69 10.00
N ALA A 106 -19.93 -30.93 8.90
CA ALA A 106 -19.65 -29.50 8.87
C ALA A 106 -20.62 -28.72 9.76
N THR A 107 -20.09 -28.20 10.89
CA THR A 107 -20.82 -27.41 11.90
C THR A 107 -21.02 -25.95 11.51
N CYS A 108 -21.04 -25.66 10.22
CA CYS A 108 -21.20 -24.30 9.70
C CYS A 108 -22.62 -23.78 9.98
N GLY A 109 -22.79 -22.46 9.92
CA GLY A 109 -24.11 -21.83 10.03
C GLY A 109 -25.11 -22.39 8.99
N VAL A 110 -26.41 -22.20 9.23
CA VAL A 110 -27.49 -22.84 8.44
C VAL A 110 -27.32 -22.65 6.93
N ASN A 111 -26.81 -21.50 6.48
CA ASN A 111 -26.56 -21.19 5.06
C ASN A 111 -25.07 -21.20 4.65
N GLY A 112 -24.14 -21.52 5.56
CA GLY A 112 -22.71 -21.55 5.27
C GLY A 112 -22.36 -22.73 4.37
N LEU A 113 -21.73 -22.45 3.21
CA LEU A 113 -21.21 -23.47 2.28
C LEU A 113 -19.95 -24.13 2.84
N ALA A 114 -19.16 -23.32 3.54
CA ALA A 114 -18.01 -23.69 4.32
C ALA A 114 -18.07 -22.95 5.68
N CYS A 115 -17.05 -23.18 6.50
CA CYS A 115 -16.77 -22.39 7.69
C CYS A 115 -15.37 -22.70 8.24
N TYR A 116 -14.83 -21.75 9.00
CA TYR A 116 -13.56 -21.85 9.70
C TYR A 116 -13.74 -21.76 11.23
N THR A 117 -12.70 -22.20 11.95
CA THR A 117 -12.46 -21.86 13.35
C THR A 117 -11.01 -21.43 13.49
N ARG A 118 -10.72 -20.39 14.27
CA ARG A 118 -9.38 -19.81 14.41
C ARG A 118 -9.01 -19.62 15.88
N SER A 119 -7.78 -19.99 16.23
CA SER A 119 -7.19 -19.77 17.55
C SER A 119 -5.74 -19.33 17.36
N ALA A 120 -5.54 -18.13 16.85
CA ALA A 120 -4.22 -17.60 16.55
C ALA A 120 -3.41 -17.37 17.86
N PRO A 121 -2.10 -17.67 17.89
CA PRO A 121 -1.27 -18.16 16.79
C PRO A 121 -1.24 -19.70 16.67
N ASN A 122 -2.02 -20.42 17.46
CA ASN A 122 -1.86 -21.86 17.69
C ASN A 122 -2.43 -22.75 16.56
N GLY A 123 -3.46 -22.30 15.85
CA GLY A 123 -3.98 -23.03 14.69
C GLY A 123 -5.40 -22.66 14.26
N PHE A 124 -5.92 -23.45 13.34
CA PHE A 124 -7.24 -23.33 12.73
C PHE A 124 -7.86 -24.69 12.42
N SER A 125 -9.14 -24.68 12.08
CA SER A 125 -9.80 -25.78 11.39
C SER A 125 -10.78 -25.22 10.36
N MET A 126 -11.08 -25.99 9.33
CA MET A 126 -11.95 -25.56 8.23
C MET A 126 -12.86 -26.71 7.81
N TRP A 127 -14.04 -26.39 7.31
CA TRP A 127 -15.02 -27.37 6.85
C TRP A 127 -15.68 -26.88 5.57
N LEU A 128 -15.83 -27.77 4.59
CA LEU A 128 -16.70 -27.57 3.43
C LEU A 128 -17.90 -28.54 3.54
N ARG A 129 -19.11 -28.09 3.19
CA ARG A 129 -20.26 -29.00 3.07
C ARG A 129 -20.13 -29.90 1.84
N GLU A 130 -20.79 -31.05 1.89
CA GLU A 130 -20.78 -32.03 0.81
C GLU A 130 -21.49 -31.58 -0.47
N GLN A 131 -20.97 -32.05 -1.60
CA GLN A 131 -21.71 -32.16 -2.85
C GLN A 131 -23.08 -32.79 -2.60
N GLY A 132 -24.16 -32.09 -2.98
CA GLY A 132 -25.53 -32.57 -2.76
C GLY A 132 -26.16 -32.13 -1.43
N HIS A 133 -25.47 -31.35 -0.59
CA HIS A 133 -26.07 -30.80 0.63
C HIS A 133 -27.35 -30.00 0.31
N VAL A 134 -28.41 -30.19 1.09
CA VAL A 134 -29.71 -29.55 0.87
C VAL A 134 -29.87 -28.36 1.80
N PHE A 135 -30.16 -27.21 1.22
CA PHE A 135 -30.52 -25.96 1.88
C PHE A 135 -31.97 -25.58 1.53
N ASP A 136 -32.57 -24.67 2.28
CA ASP A 136 -33.91 -24.13 1.99
C ASP A 136 -34.02 -23.49 0.60
N TRP A 137 -32.90 -22.99 0.06
CA TRP A 137 -32.81 -22.38 -1.28
C TRP A 137 -32.44 -23.36 -2.41
N GLY A 138 -32.09 -24.62 -2.11
CA GLY A 138 -31.75 -25.61 -3.13
C GLY A 138 -30.69 -26.64 -2.72
N THR A 139 -29.85 -27.04 -3.67
CA THR A 139 -28.86 -28.11 -3.47
C THR A 139 -27.47 -27.66 -3.88
N LEU A 140 -26.50 -27.83 -2.98
CA LEU A 140 -25.10 -27.51 -3.19
C LEU A 140 -24.49 -28.34 -4.32
N LYS A 141 -23.82 -27.66 -5.24
CA LYS A 141 -23.10 -28.24 -6.37
C LYS A 141 -21.70 -27.63 -6.41
N TRP A 142 -20.67 -28.42 -6.21
CA TRP A 142 -19.28 -28.00 -6.36
C TRP A 142 -18.83 -28.19 -7.80
N CYS A 143 -18.37 -27.13 -8.47
CA CYS A 143 -18.03 -27.16 -9.89
C CYS A 143 -16.99 -28.24 -10.23
N GLN A 144 -16.00 -28.42 -9.35
CA GLN A 144 -14.92 -29.41 -9.46
C GLN A 144 -15.40 -30.88 -9.45
N THR A 145 -16.65 -31.15 -9.07
CA THR A 145 -17.21 -32.53 -9.10
C THR A 145 -17.79 -32.93 -10.46
N TYR A 146 -17.89 -31.98 -11.40
CA TYR A 146 -18.48 -32.21 -12.73
C TYR A 146 -17.46 -32.04 -13.85
N ALA A 147 -17.44 -32.98 -14.81
CA ALA A 147 -16.65 -32.83 -16.03
C ALA A 147 -17.11 -31.65 -16.92
N SER A 148 -18.40 -31.28 -16.82
CA SER A 148 -18.96 -30.06 -17.39
C SER A 148 -19.77 -29.35 -16.30
N PRO A 149 -19.23 -28.31 -15.64
CA PRO A 149 -19.86 -27.67 -14.50
C PRO A 149 -21.23 -27.05 -14.85
N PRO A 150 -22.32 -27.41 -14.14
CA PRO A 150 -23.64 -26.87 -14.40
C PRO A 150 -23.75 -25.40 -13.95
N ARG A 151 -24.70 -24.65 -14.51
CA ARG A 151 -25.08 -23.33 -13.97
C ARG A 151 -25.52 -23.49 -12.51
N GLY A 152 -25.11 -22.55 -11.66
CA GLY A 152 -25.40 -22.57 -10.24
C GLY A 152 -24.55 -23.55 -9.41
N CYS A 153 -23.42 -24.03 -9.93
CA CYS A 153 -22.39 -24.63 -9.07
C CYS A 153 -21.56 -23.53 -8.38
N TYR A 154 -20.98 -23.82 -7.22
CA TYR A 154 -20.02 -22.97 -6.51
C TYR A 154 -18.61 -23.48 -6.77
N ASP A 155 -17.65 -22.56 -6.81
CA ASP A 155 -16.24 -22.92 -7.01
C ASP A 155 -15.58 -23.24 -5.67
N ALA A 156 -15.19 -24.49 -5.47
CA ALA A 156 -14.64 -24.95 -4.18
C ALA A 156 -13.26 -24.34 -3.85
N GLU A 157 -12.56 -23.82 -4.85
CA GLU A 157 -11.26 -23.16 -4.70
C GLU A 157 -11.46 -21.76 -4.14
N THR A 158 -12.36 -20.98 -4.75
CA THR A 158 -12.75 -19.66 -4.24
C THR A 158 -13.34 -19.72 -2.83
N ILE A 159 -14.23 -20.69 -2.54
CA ILE A 159 -14.77 -20.82 -1.18
C ILE A 159 -13.67 -21.18 -0.18
N ALA A 160 -12.71 -22.03 -0.55
CA ALA A 160 -11.58 -22.30 0.32
C ALA A 160 -10.66 -21.08 0.52
N LEU A 161 -10.52 -20.21 -0.50
CA LEU A 161 -9.72 -18.98 -0.43
C LEU A 161 -10.36 -17.92 0.47
N ASP A 162 -11.68 -17.75 0.37
CA ASP A 162 -12.51 -16.93 1.29
C ASP A 162 -12.31 -17.36 2.75
N GLU A 163 -12.48 -18.66 3.03
CA GLU A 163 -12.28 -19.24 4.36
C GLU A 163 -10.81 -19.16 4.84
N PHE A 164 -9.82 -19.26 3.96
CA PHE A 164 -8.43 -19.00 4.34
C PHE A 164 -8.17 -17.52 4.63
N GLY A 165 -8.83 -16.58 3.94
CA GLY A 165 -8.80 -15.15 4.26
C GLY A 165 -9.35 -14.88 5.66
N HIS A 166 -10.47 -15.51 5.99
CA HIS A 166 -11.01 -15.53 7.35
C HIS A 166 -10.05 -16.11 8.39
N VAL A 167 -9.32 -17.19 8.06
CA VAL A 167 -8.25 -17.73 8.91
C VAL A 167 -7.08 -16.74 9.06
N GLU A 168 -6.69 -15.98 8.04
CA GLU A 168 -5.71 -14.90 8.21
C GLU A 168 -6.22 -13.76 9.11
N GLY A 169 -7.53 -13.53 9.14
CA GLY A 169 -8.19 -12.53 9.98
C GLY A 169 -8.99 -11.48 9.21
N LEU A 170 -9.23 -11.70 7.92
CA LEU A 170 -10.14 -10.87 7.11
C LEU A 170 -11.59 -11.14 7.51
N ASP A 171 -12.40 -10.09 7.61
CA ASP A 171 -13.86 -10.18 7.69
C ASP A 171 -14.46 -9.92 6.30
N HIS A 172 -15.76 -10.16 6.15
CA HIS A 172 -16.41 -9.99 4.86
C HIS A 172 -16.33 -8.55 4.33
N HIS A 173 -16.01 -8.40 3.05
CA HIS A 173 -16.25 -7.20 2.28
C HIS A 173 -17.76 -6.95 2.08
N LEU A 174 -18.11 -5.70 1.73
CA LEU A 174 -19.47 -5.30 1.43
C LEU A 174 -19.88 -5.77 0.03
N ASN A 175 -20.85 -6.68 -0.08
CA ASN A 175 -21.35 -7.11 -1.38
C ASN A 175 -22.15 -6.00 -2.10
N PHE A 176 -21.78 -5.69 -3.35
CA PHE A 176 -22.49 -4.73 -4.19
C PHE A 176 -23.48 -5.44 -5.14
N ALA A 177 -24.61 -4.80 -5.41
CA ALA A 177 -25.69 -5.40 -6.21
C ALA A 177 -25.28 -5.69 -7.67
N ASP A 178 -24.28 -4.99 -8.19
CA ASP A 178 -23.73 -5.17 -9.54
C ASP A 178 -22.62 -6.23 -9.64
N GLY A 179 -22.03 -6.64 -8.52
CA GLY A 179 -20.92 -7.60 -8.48
C GLY A 179 -19.53 -7.00 -8.56
N SER A 180 -19.38 -5.66 -8.49
CA SER A 180 -18.06 -5.01 -8.46
C SER A 180 -17.21 -5.40 -7.24
N ASP A 181 -17.83 -5.88 -6.16
CA ASP A 181 -17.20 -6.43 -4.96
C ASP A 181 -16.19 -7.54 -5.27
N TYR A 182 -16.41 -8.33 -6.33
CA TYR A 182 -15.54 -9.43 -6.75
C TYR A 182 -14.29 -9.00 -7.53
N ASP A 183 -14.15 -7.71 -7.84
CA ASP A 183 -12.88 -7.12 -8.32
C ASP A 183 -12.04 -6.58 -7.15
N GLU A 184 -12.64 -6.37 -5.97
CA GLU A 184 -12.01 -5.70 -4.81
C GLU A 184 -11.63 -6.65 -3.65
N ALA A 185 -12.37 -7.74 -3.45
CA ALA A 185 -12.12 -8.76 -2.42
C ALA A 185 -12.66 -10.16 -2.80
N VAL A 186 -12.03 -11.23 -2.29
CA VAL A 186 -12.56 -12.60 -2.33
C VAL A 186 -13.32 -12.97 -1.06
N VAL A 187 -13.01 -12.35 0.09
CA VAL A 187 -13.69 -12.61 1.35
C VAL A 187 -15.04 -11.87 1.39
N GLN A 188 -16.16 -12.58 1.26
CA GLN A 188 -17.45 -12.00 0.87
C GLN A 188 -18.63 -12.52 1.71
N THR A 189 -19.54 -11.63 2.13
CA THR A 189 -20.68 -12.01 3.00
C THR A 189 -21.60 -13.06 2.35
N PHE A 190 -21.72 -13.00 1.02
CA PHE A 190 -22.47 -13.96 0.23
C PHE A 190 -21.65 -14.51 -0.94
N SER A 191 -21.21 -15.76 -0.82
CA SER A 191 -20.54 -16.43 -1.92
C SER A 191 -21.46 -16.57 -3.13
N ARG A 192 -20.98 -16.19 -4.32
CA ARG A 192 -21.74 -16.32 -5.57
C ARG A 192 -21.44 -17.66 -6.26
N THR A 193 -22.46 -18.24 -6.90
CA THR A 193 -22.27 -19.39 -7.80
C THR A 193 -21.39 -18.99 -8.97
N LYS A 194 -20.59 -19.95 -9.49
CA LYS A 194 -19.60 -19.82 -10.56
C LYS A 194 -19.88 -18.67 -11.53
N PRO A 195 -19.01 -17.66 -11.56
CA PRO A 195 -19.33 -16.36 -12.11
C PRO A 195 -19.14 -16.27 -13.62
N SER A 196 -19.51 -15.11 -14.12
CA SER A 196 -19.22 -14.64 -15.47
C SER A 196 -17.71 -14.49 -15.73
N ALA A 197 -17.33 -14.45 -17.01
CA ALA A 197 -15.97 -14.10 -17.41
C ALA A 197 -15.62 -12.68 -16.94
N GLY A 198 -14.49 -12.53 -16.26
CA GLY A 198 -13.95 -11.24 -15.79
C GLY A 198 -13.60 -11.22 -14.30
N TRP A 199 -14.36 -11.92 -13.45
CA TRP A 199 -14.15 -11.89 -11.99
C TRP A 199 -12.89 -12.65 -11.58
N ASN A 200 -12.15 -12.10 -10.64
CA ASN A 200 -10.85 -12.62 -10.21
C ASN A 200 -10.96 -13.45 -8.91
N MET A 201 -11.66 -14.58 -8.98
CA MET A 201 -12.01 -15.38 -7.79
C MET A 201 -10.91 -16.34 -7.28
N HIS A 202 -9.67 -16.18 -7.73
CA HIS A 202 -8.51 -17.00 -7.35
C HIS A 202 -7.34 -16.15 -6.82
N THR A 203 -7.62 -14.91 -6.41
CA THR A 203 -6.62 -14.06 -5.75
C THR A 203 -7.28 -13.21 -4.69
N PHE A 204 -6.62 -12.98 -3.56
CA PHE A 204 -7.05 -11.89 -2.67
C PHE A 204 -7.12 -10.58 -3.43
N GLY A 205 -8.23 -9.87 -3.24
CA GLY A 205 -8.46 -8.59 -3.86
C GLY A 205 -7.60 -7.49 -3.23
N VAL A 206 -7.69 -6.29 -3.77
CA VAL A 206 -6.88 -5.18 -3.28
C VAL A 206 -7.19 -4.83 -1.83
N CYS A 207 -8.45 -4.89 -1.39
CA CYS A 207 -8.79 -4.50 -0.02
C CYS A 207 -8.45 -5.60 1.00
N ASP A 208 -8.57 -6.89 0.62
CA ASP A 208 -8.03 -8.03 1.38
C ASP A 208 -6.53 -7.82 1.64
N VAL A 209 -5.77 -7.58 0.57
CA VAL A 209 -4.31 -7.38 0.62
C VAL A 209 -3.92 -6.16 1.46
N ALA A 210 -4.71 -5.07 1.41
CA ALA A 210 -4.46 -3.90 2.25
C ALA A 210 -4.54 -4.23 3.75
N THR A 211 -5.52 -5.04 4.14
CA THR A 211 -5.69 -5.46 5.54
C THR A 211 -4.60 -6.44 5.96
N LEU A 212 -4.26 -7.42 5.11
CA LEU A 212 -3.12 -8.32 5.39
C LEU A 212 -1.79 -7.54 5.49
N GLN A 213 -1.56 -6.52 4.67
CA GLN A 213 -0.38 -5.66 4.78
C GLN A 213 -0.36 -4.86 6.10
N ARG A 214 -1.49 -4.32 6.56
CA ARG A 214 -1.54 -3.62 7.86
C ARG A 214 -1.34 -4.56 9.06
N GLN A 215 -1.90 -5.77 8.99
CA GLN A 215 -1.86 -6.75 10.09
C GLN A 215 -0.54 -7.52 10.15
N TYR A 216 0.10 -7.78 9.00
CA TYR A 216 1.27 -8.65 8.88
C TYR A 216 2.51 -8.00 8.26
N ASP A 217 2.49 -6.73 7.85
CA ASP A 217 3.59 -6.05 7.14
C ASP A 217 3.83 -6.58 5.71
N MET A 218 4.63 -5.86 4.93
CA MET A 218 4.96 -6.13 3.53
C MET A 218 5.76 -7.42 3.35
N ALA A 219 5.40 -8.22 2.34
CA ALA A 219 6.13 -9.44 1.97
C ALA A 219 7.62 -9.14 1.71
N THR A 220 7.91 -8.07 0.97
CA THR A 220 9.25 -7.51 0.76
C THR A 220 9.17 -5.99 0.69
N TRP A 221 10.30 -5.31 0.89
CA TRP A 221 10.37 -3.84 0.73
C TRP A 221 10.23 -3.35 -0.73
N THR A 222 10.20 -4.26 -1.70
CA THR A 222 9.95 -3.98 -3.12
C THR A 222 8.50 -4.25 -3.54
N ALA A 223 7.73 -5.00 -2.75
CA ALA A 223 6.31 -5.26 -2.99
C ALA A 223 5.50 -3.97 -3.09
N ARG A 224 4.33 -4.03 -3.75
CA ARG A 224 3.43 -2.87 -3.85
C ARG A 224 2.50 -2.80 -2.66
N TYR A 225 2.35 -1.60 -2.13
CA TYR A 225 1.28 -1.28 -1.19
C TYR A 225 -0.04 -1.36 -1.94
N SER A 226 -1.04 -2.03 -1.38
CA SER A 226 -2.37 -2.12 -2.00
C SER A 226 -2.94 -0.73 -2.34
N THR A 227 -3.71 -0.63 -3.42
CA THR A 227 -4.46 0.58 -3.80
C THR A 227 -5.65 0.89 -2.88
N CYS A 228 -6.06 -0.01 -1.99
CA CYS A 228 -6.99 0.30 -0.89
C CYS A 228 -6.29 0.96 0.33
N LEU A 229 -5.00 1.31 0.20
CA LEU A 229 -4.27 2.12 1.17
C LEU A 229 -4.05 3.54 0.62
N ASP A 230 -3.91 4.50 1.53
CA ASP A 230 -3.53 5.89 1.19
C ASP A 230 -2.46 6.39 2.18
N LEU A 231 -1.22 5.96 1.92
CA LEU A 231 -0.08 6.16 2.80
C LEU A 231 0.73 7.39 2.39
N SER A 232 0.86 8.33 3.32
CA SER A 232 1.82 9.43 3.22
C SER A 232 3.24 8.87 3.22
N THR A 233 4.13 9.46 2.42
CA THR A 233 5.55 9.10 2.39
C THR A 233 6.42 10.25 2.90
N VAL A 234 7.50 9.91 3.59
CA VAL A 234 8.50 10.85 4.09
C VAL A 234 9.81 10.62 3.34
N PHE A 235 10.48 11.72 3.00
CA PHE A 235 11.68 11.67 2.18
C PHE A 235 12.79 12.56 2.75
N THR A 236 13.97 11.98 2.95
CA THR A 236 15.18 12.71 3.37
C THR A 236 16.23 12.67 2.26
N LEU A 237 17.12 13.66 2.25
CA LEU A 237 18.25 13.77 1.35
C LEU A 237 19.45 14.32 2.14
N SER A 238 20.65 13.81 1.87
CA SER A 238 21.91 14.34 2.36
C SER A 238 22.98 14.32 1.25
N ALA A 239 24.00 15.17 1.39
CA ALA A 239 25.15 15.22 0.50
C ALA A 239 26.43 14.90 1.28
N SER A 240 27.33 14.11 0.71
CA SER A 240 28.64 13.79 1.30
C SER A 240 29.74 13.75 0.23
N PRO A 241 30.74 14.65 0.29
CA PRO A 241 30.78 15.87 1.12
C PRO A 241 29.77 16.93 0.65
N ALA A 242 29.37 17.85 1.53
CA ALA A 242 28.50 18.99 1.19
C ALA A 242 29.27 20.19 0.58
N THR A 243 30.60 20.14 0.57
CA THR A 243 31.48 21.11 -0.10
C THR A 243 32.50 20.35 -0.93
N VAL A 244 32.71 20.75 -2.18
CA VAL A 244 33.66 20.14 -3.12
C VAL A 244 34.53 21.19 -3.79
N LEU A 245 35.68 20.79 -4.33
CA LEU A 245 36.44 21.64 -5.26
C LEU A 245 35.69 21.77 -6.60
N ILE A 246 36.02 22.76 -7.42
CA ILE A 246 35.59 22.80 -8.84
C ILE A 246 36.04 21.51 -9.55
N GLY A 247 35.09 20.82 -10.20
CA GLY A 247 35.30 19.50 -10.81
C GLY A 247 35.25 18.33 -9.81
N GLY A 248 35.08 18.60 -8.52
CA GLY A 248 34.97 17.60 -7.47
C GLY A 248 33.60 16.93 -7.43
N SER A 249 33.57 15.74 -6.84
CA SER A 249 32.37 14.90 -6.72
C SER A 249 31.76 14.91 -5.32
N THR A 250 30.43 14.89 -5.26
CA THR A 250 29.62 14.64 -4.05
C THR A 250 28.70 13.45 -4.28
N THR A 251 28.41 12.68 -3.24
CA THR A 251 27.37 11.64 -3.26
C THR A 251 26.12 12.14 -2.56
N LEU A 252 25.00 12.16 -3.30
CA LEU A 252 23.67 12.44 -2.78
C LEU A 252 23.03 11.12 -2.34
N SER A 253 22.59 11.05 -1.10
CA SER A 253 21.93 9.88 -0.50
C SER A 253 20.54 10.26 -0.01
N ALA A 254 19.51 9.60 -0.52
CA ALA A 254 18.12 9.80 -0.14
C ALA A 254 17.55 8.56 0.58
N THR A 255 16.53 8.74 1.43
CA THR A 255 15.82 7.63 2.10
C THR A 255 14.32 7.84 2.03
N LEU A 256 13.61 6.92 1.36
CA LEU A 256 12.15 6.91 1.18
C LEU A 256 11.49 5.91 2.13
N ARG A 257 10.51 6.40 2.89
CA ARG A 257 9.73 5.61 3.83
C ARG A 257 8.25 6.00 3.80
N VAL A 258 7.39 5.10 4.27
CA VAL A 258 6.05 5.47 4.73
C VAL A 258 6.22 6.41 5.95
N THR A 259 5.38 7.44 6.07
CA THR A 259 5.39 8.31 7.27
C THR A 259 5.09 7.46 8.51
N ASP A 260 5.83 7.68 9.59
CA ASP A 260 5.62 6.92 10.82
C ASP A 260 4.41 7.48 11.58
N LEU A 261 3.28 6.78 11.49
CA LEU A 261 1.98 7.13 12.08
C LEU A 261 1.30 5.87 12.62
N ASP A 262 0.81 5.91 13.85
CA ASP A 262 0.11 4.79 14.51
C ASP A 262 -1.08 4.25 13.68
N SER A 263 -1.76 5.11 12.92
CA SER A 263 -2.88 4.74 12.04
C SER A 263 -2.49 3.78 10.92
N TYR A 264 -1.22 3.79 10.50
CA TYR A 264 -0.65 2.88 9.52
C TYR A 264 -0.19 1.54 10.12
N VAL A 265 -0.26 1.39 11.45
CA VAL A 265 0.03 0.16 12.20
C VAL A 265 1.44 -0.36 11.82
N ARG A 266 1.59 -1.59 11.31
CA ARG A 266 2.90 -2.14 10.92
C ARG A 266 3.54 -1.45 9.71
N LEU A 267 2.79 -0.65 8.97
CA LEU A 267 3.29 0.04 7.78
C LEU A 267 3.95 1.39 8.11
N GLY A 268 3.80 1.89 9.35
CA GLY A 268 4.49 3.12 9.79
C GLY A 268 6.01 2.99 9.70
N GLY A 269 6.67 4.02 9.13
CA GLY A 269 8.13 4.08 9.03
C GLY A 269 8.78 3.08 8.05
N ASN A 270 8.00 2.24 7.35
CA ASN A 270 8.51 1.20 6.47
C ASN A 270 9.37 1.75 5.31
N PRO A 271 10.51 1.11 4.98
CA PRO A 271 11.32 1.49 3.83
C PRO A 271 10.65 1.14 2.50
N ILE A 272 10.69 2.06 1.54
CA ILE A 272 10.07 1.91 0.22
C ILE A 272 11.17 1.70 -0.84
N SER A 273 11.37 0.45 -1.25
CA SER A 273 12.44 0.04 -2.17
C SER A 273 11.90 -0.27 -3.58
N GLY A 274 12.78 -0.26 -4.58
CA GLY A 274 12.40 -0.62 -5.96
C GLY A 274 11.39 0.34 -6.60
N ARG A 275 11.39 1.62 -6.20
CA ARG A 275 10.64 2.71 -6.83
C ARG A 275 11.58 3.68 -7.51
N THR A 276 11.09 4.38 -8.54
CA THR A 276 11.87 5.39 -9.24
C THR A 276 11.92 6.67 -8.43
N VAL A 277 13.06 6.90 -7.77
CA VAL A 277 13.42 8.21 -7.21
C VAL A 277 14.15 9.02 -8.27
N THR A 278 13.77 10.29 -8.46
CA THR A 278 14.46 11.21 -9.39
C THR A 278 15.20 12.29 -8.62
N LEU A 279 16.49 12.51 -8.91
CA LEU A 279 17.23 13.68 -8.43
C LEU A 279 16.95 14.88 -9.35
N LYS A 280 16.67 16.04 -8.75
CA LYS A 280 16.53 17.34 -9.41
C LYS A 280 17.54 18.31 -8.82
N ARG A 281 18.05 19.24 -9.63
CA ARG A 281 18.96 20.32 -9.21
C ARG A 281 18.48 21.69 -9.67
N ARG A 282 18.99 22.74 -9.04
CA ARG A 282 18.85 24.14 -9.47
C ARG A 282 20.04 24.97 -8.99
N THR A 283 20.27 26.11 -9.65
CA THR A 283 21.16 27.15 -9.11
C THR A 283 20.53 27.72 -7.83
N PRO A 284 21.30 27.94 -6.74
CA PRO A 284 20.77 28.50 -5.50
C PRO A 284 19.99 29.81 -5.71
N GLY A 285 18.90 30.00 -4.96
CA GLY A 285 18.03 31.17 -5.07
C GLY A 285 17.11 31.22 -6.30
N THR A 286 17.18 30.26 -7.23
CA THR A 286 16.24 30.18 -8.37
C THR A 286 15.00 29.33 -8.04
N SER A 287 13.91 29.46 -8.81
CA SER A 287 12.69 28.65 -8.66
C SER A 287 12.65 27.42 -9.59
N THR A 288 13.36 27.47 -10.71
CA THR A 288 13.31 26.44 -11.76
C THR A 288 14.17 25.22 -11.40
N TRP A 289 13.58 24.03 -11.44
CA TRP A 289 14.25 22.77 -11.19
C TRP A 289 14.49 21.99 -12.47
N THR A 290 15.72 21.51 -12.66
CA THR A 290 16.11 20.64 -13.76
C THR A 290 16.29 19.21 -13.27
N THR A 291 15.73 18.23 -13.99
CA THR A 291 15.96 16.81 -13.70
C THR A 291 17.41 16.44 -13.98
N VAL A 292 18.05 15.76 -13.03
CA VAL A 292 19.38 15.16 -13.21
C VAL A 292 19.23 13.74 -13.76
N GLY A 293 18.39 12.91 -13.11
CA GLY A 293 18.14 11.54 -13.51
C GLY A 293 17.59 10.67 -12.38
N PRO A 294 17.31 9.38 -12.64
CA PRO A 294 16.89 8.44 -11.61
C PRO A 294 18.07 8.09 -10.69
N MET A 295 17.85 8.11 -9.37
CA MET A 295 18.83 7.66 -8.38
C MET A 295 18.86 6.12 -8.34
N LEU A 296 20.05 5.55 -8.18
CA LEU A 296 20.23 4.10 -8.04
C LEU A 296 19.78 3.65 -6.66
N THR A 297 19.29 2.42 -6.52
CA THR A 297 19.01 1.82 -5.20
C THR A 297 20.31 1.64 -4.41
N GLY A 298 20.33 2.09 -3.16
CA GLY A 298 21.45 1.90 -2.25
C GLY A 298 21.51 0.49 -1.64
N SER A 299 22.49 0.27 -0.76
CA SER A 299 22.72 -1.01 -0.07
C SER A 299 21.73 -1.34 1.05
N SER A 300 20.87 -0.40 1.43
CA SER A 300 19.89 -0.53 2.51
C SER A 300 18.48 -0.33 1.98
N ALA A 301 17.49 -0.99 2.59
CA ALA A 301 16.10 -0.84 2.18
C ALA A 301 15.65 0.63 2.23
N GLY A 302 14.98 1.08 1.18
CA GLY A 302 14.48 2.45 1.03
C GLY A 302 15.55 3.50 0.73
N THR A 303 16.84 3.16 0.62
CA THR A 303 17.88 4.14 0.28
C THR A 303 18.15 4.23 -1.21
N TYR A 304 18.51 5.43 -1.66
CA TYR A 304 18.80 5.76 -3.05
C TYR A 304 20.02 6.66 -3.13
N VAL A 305 20.88 6.47 -4.13
CA VAL A 305 22.16 7.19 -4.26
C VAL A 305 22.39 7.71 -5.68
N MET A 306 23.06 8.87 -5.78
CA MET A 306 23.58 9.41 -7.04
C MET A 306 24.80 10.30 -6.78
N THR A 307 25.89 10.03 -7.48
CA THR A 307 27.09 10.89 -7.46
C THR A 307 26.94 12.02 -8.48
N GLN A 308 27.45 13.21 -8.17
CA GLN A 308 27.45 14.38 -9.03
C GLN A 308 28.82 15.05 -8.99
N GLU A 309 29.34 15.42 -10.17
CA GLU A 309 30.45 16.36 -10.34
C GLU A 309 29.89 17.80 -10.46
N LEU A 310 30.55 18.76 -9.80
CA LEU A 310 30.08 20.15 -9.76
C LEU A 310 31.17 21.14 -10.20
N SER A 311 30.78 22.15 -10.98
CA SER A 311 31.59 23.31 -11.37
C SER A 311 31.09 24.63 -10.77
N SER A 312 29.96 24.60 -10.05
CA SER A 312 29.32 25.74 -9.40
C SER A 312 28.38 25.24 -8.30
N ASP A 313 28.07 26.08 -7.31
CA ASP A 313 27.08 25.76 -6.27
C ASP A 313 25.75 25.26 -6.86
N GLN A 314 25.19 24.22 -6.25
CA GLN A 314 23.90 23.65 -6.64
C GLN A 314 23.03 23.36 -5.41
N GLU A 315 21.73 23.53 -5.58
CA GLU A 315 20.71 23.01 -4.67
C GLU A 315 20.07 21.77 -5.29
N TYR A 316 19.92 20.71 -4.50
CA TYR A 316 19.34 19.44 -4.89
C TYR A 316 18.08 19.13 -4.10
N ARG A 317 17.13 18.46 -4.74
CA ARG A 317 16.05 17.70 -4.07
C ARG A 317 15.87 16.37 -4.77
N ALA A 318 15.56 15.33 -4.02
CA ALA A 318 15.10 14.07 -4.59
C ALA A 318 13.56 14.08 -4.58
N THR A 319 12.94 13.46 -5.59
CA THR A 319 11.48 13.44 -5.74
C THR A 319 10.99 12.02 -6.04
N PHE A 320 10.02 11.54 -5.26
CA PHE A 320 9.26 10.32 -5.53
C PHE A 320 7.85 10.70 -6.01
N ASN A 321 7.51 10.28 -7.23
CA ASN A 321 6.16 10.40 -7.76
C ASN A 321 5.45 9.06 -7.60
N SER A 322 4.29 9.07 -6.94
CA SER A 322 3.44 7.90 -6.81
C SER A 322 2.81 7.48 -8.14
N THR A 323 2.30 6.26 -8.19
CA THR A 323 1.59 5.72 -9.35
C THR A 323 0.19 5.27 -8.94
N SER A 324 -0.78 5.25 -9.86
CA SER A 324 -2.13 4.72 -9.60
C SER A 324 -2.18 3.20 -9.37
N LYS A 325 -1.02 2.53 -9.21
CA LYS A 325 -0.89 1.08 -9.04
C LYS A 325 -0.45 0.68 -7.63
N GLU A 326 -0.38 1.63 -6.70
CA GLU A 326 -0.10 1.38 -5.28
C GLU A 326 -0.62 2.51 -4.38
N GLY A 327 -0.96 2.19 -3.13
CA GLY A 327 -1.48 3.13 -2.13
C GLY A 327 -0.45 4.04 -1.46
N LEU A 328 0.48 4.59 -2.25
CA LEU A 328 1.50 5.55 -1.77
C LEU A 328 1.21 6.95 -2.29
N ARG A 329 1.47 7.98 -1.48
CA ARG A 329 1.48 9.39 -1.89
C ARG A 329 2.87 9.81 -2.37
N SER A 330 2.91 10.74 -3.32
CA SER A 330 4.14 11.39 -3.80
C SER A 330 4.80 12.22 -2.69
N SER A 331 6.12 12.38 -2.73
CA SER A 331 6.88 13.19 -1.78
C SER A 331 8.18 13.73 -2.36
N ASP A 332 8.54 14.95 -1.96
CA ASP A 332 9.82 15.59 -2.25
C ASP A 332 10.66 15.63 -0.98
N SER A 333 11.98 15.52 -1.11
CA SER A 333 12.90 15.76 0.00
C SER A 333 13.00 17.25 0.33
N PRO A 334 13.45 17.62 1.55
CA PRO A 334 14.07 18.92 1.80
C PRO A 334 15.18 19.22 0.78
N VAL A 335 15.44 20.51 0.58
CA VAL A 335 16.51 20.98 -0.31
C VAL A 335 17.87 20.86 0.39
N VAL A 336 18.85 20.28 -0.29
CA VAL A 336 20.25 20.20 0.15
C VAL A 336 21.11 21.04 -0.76
N ARG A 337 21.89 21.97 -0.20
CA ARG A 337 22.90 22.73 -0.94
C ARG A 337 24.23 21.98 -0.92
N VAL A 338 24.90 21.95 -2.08
CA VAL A 338 26.31 21.58 -2.21
C VAL A 338 27.06 22.80 -2.73
N SER A 339 28.10 23.19 -2.00
CA SER A 339 28.92 24.36 -2.32
C SER A 339 30.18 23.94 -3.08
N VAL A 340 30.64 24.80 -3.98
CA VAL A 340 31.86 24.59 -4.77
C VAL A 340 32.88 25.66 -4.44
N ILE A 341 34.03 25.25 -3.94
CA ILE A 341 35.16 26.13 -3.64
C ILE A 341 36.22 26.07 -4.74
N ALA A 342 36.84 27.22 -5.02
CA ALA A 342 37.91 27.36 -5.99
C ALA A 342 39.26 27.43 -5.27
N CYS A 343 40.16 26.51 -5.54
CA CYS A 343 41.55 26.67 -5.09
C CYS A 343 42.20 27.76 -5.96
N HIS A 344 42.55 28.89 -5.37
CA HIS A 344 43.42 29.86 -6.02
C HIS A 344 44.87 29.42 -5.84
N ALA A 345 45.58 29.21 -6.94
CA ALA A 345 47.03 29.06 -6.90
C ALA A 345 47.64 30.39 -6.45
N ILE A 346 47.96 30.50 -5.15
CA ILE A 346 48.87 31.52 -4.65
C ILE A 346 50.20 31.30 -5.39
N GLY A 347 50.80 32.37 -5.91
CA GLY A 347 52.04 32.31 -6.71
C GLY A 347 53.19 31.60 -5.98
N PRO A 348 54.28 31.26 -6.67
CA PRO A 348 55.28 30.30 -6.16
C PRO A 348 55.93 30.74 -4.83
N VAL A 349 55.49 30.13 -3.73
CA VAL A 349 56.10 30.25 -2.39
C VAL A 349 56.79 28.93 -2.00
N ASN A 350 57.79 28.50 -2.79
CA ASN A 350 58.80 27.46 -2.47
C ASN A 350 58.33 26.21 -1.68
N GLY A 351 57.08 25.77 -1.87
CA GLY A 351 56.44 24.69 -1.13
C GLY A 351 55.23 24.19 -1.91
N THR A 352 54.97 22.89 -1.85
CA THR A 352 54.06 22.18 -2.75
C THR A 352 52.58 22.27 -2.40
N ASP A 353 52.23 23.03 -1.35
CA ASP A 353 50.91 22.96 -0.74
C ASP A 353 50.01 24.09 -1.28
N ALA A 354 49.15 23.72 -2.24
CA ALA A 354 48.10 24.62 -2.73
C ALA A 354 47.03 24.82 -1.64
N VAL A 355 46.93 26.04 -1.11
CA VAL A 355 45.89 26.41 -0.15
C VAL A 355 44.59 26.75 -0.89
N CYS A 356 43.56 25.93 -0.68
CA CYS A 356 42.19 26.26 -1.07
C CYS A 356 41.55 27.10 0.06
N ILE A 357 41.01 28.26 -0.29
CA ILE A 357 40.37 29.22 0.64
C ILE A 357 38.86 29.19 0.42
#